data_AF-A0A4W4G824-F1
#
_entry.id   AF-A0A4W4G824-F1
#
_cell.length_a   1.000
_cell.length_b   1.000
_cell.length_c   1.000
_cell.angle_alpha   90.00
_cell.angle_beta   90.00
_cell.angle_gamma   90.00
#
_symmetry.space_group_name_H-M   'P 1'
#
loop_
_entity.id
_entity.type
_entity.pdbx_description
1 polymer ?
#
loop_
_entity_poly.entity_id
_entity_poly.type
_entity_poly.pdbx_seq_one_letter_code
_entity_poly.pdbx_strand_id
1 'polypeptide(L)'
;MKLLENSSFEAINTQLTIETGDCKIIGRIESYSCKMAGEDKQMFKQFCQEGLPHVLEALSPPQTSGVSPSKLSHSQSGDEGEGPLSDKCSRKTLFYLIATLNESFRPDYDFSRTRGHDFSREPSLSWVFNAVNSSLSVAAGEAYSRLQPQLWEAIDHEISLAECDIYSYNPDLDSDPYGEEGNLWSFNYFFYNKRLKRIVFFTCRSVSLFMAPRDSGIGTELDLDLDDGSYRGQEEEEEEEEEENMDEQRYGALCGQ
;
A
#
# COMPACT_ATOMS: atom_id res chain seq x y z
N MET A 1 -19.50 14.29 -5.11
CA MET A 1 -19.46 14.56 -3.65
C MET A 1 -18.87 15.95 -3.43
N LYS A 2 -19.19 16.67 -2.35
CA LYS A 2 -18.61 18.02 -2.12
C LYS A 2 -17.61 18.00 -0.97
N LEU A 3 -16.36 18.42 -1.22
CA LEU A 3 -15.35 18.62 -0.19
C LEU A 3 -15.80 19.70 0.82
N LEU A 4 -15.57 19.44 2.10
CA LEU A 4 -15.83 20.33 3.22
C LEU A 4 -14.48 20.81 3.77
N GLU A 5 -14.33 22.13 3.86
CA GLU A 5 -13.15 22.75 4.44
C GLU A 5 -13.07 22.46 5.94
N ASN A 6 -11.92 22.01 6.40
CA ASN A 6 -11.65 21.75 7.81
C ASN A 6 -10.17 22.07 8.11
N SER A 7 -9.94 23.17 8.84
CA SER A 7 -8.61 23.66 9.17
C SER A 7 -7.79 22.68 10.01
N SER A 8 -8.46 21.86 10.84
CA SER A 8 -7.78 20.83 11.62
C SER A 8 -7.23 19.73 10.71
N PHE A 9 -8.00 19.32 9.69
CA PHE A 9 -7.54 18.36 8.70
C PHE A 9 -6.40 18.91 7.84
N GLU A 10 -6.43 20.19 7.47
CA GLU A 10 -5.32 20.83 6.75
C GLU A 10 -4.01 20.80 7.58
N ALA A 11 -4.10 21.12 8.87
CA ALA A 11 -2.95 21.05 9.79
C ALA A 11 -2.42 19.62 9.98
N ILE A 12 -3.33 18.63 10.04
CA ILE A 12 -2.96 17.20 10.14
C ILE A 12 -2.34 16.70 8.83
N ASN A 13 -2.91 17.04 7.67
CA ASN A 13 -2.39 16.65 6.36
C ASN A 13 -0.96 17.12 6.13
N THR A 14 -0.63 18.32 6.62
CA THR A 14 0.74 18.85 6.59
C THR A 14 1.71 17.98 7.40
N GLN A 15 1.25 17.40 8.51
CA GLN A 15 2.06 16.53 9.38
C GLN A 15 2.02 15.04 8.97
N LEU A 16 1.03 14.62 8.20
CA LEU A 16 0.89 13.26 7.65
C LEU A 16 1.78 13.00 6.43
N THR A 17 2.60 13.96 6.03
CA THR A 17 3.69 13.76 5.07
C THR A 17 4.98 13.62 5.86
N ILE A 18 5.43 12.38 6.08
CA ILE A 18 6.58 12.06 6.93
C ILE A 18 7.61 11.34 6.08
N GLU A 19 8.82 11.87 6.02
CA GLU A 19 9.95 11.21 5.37
C GLU A 19 10.84 10.60 6.44
N THR A 20 11.04 9.28 6.36
CA THR A 20 12.04 8.55 7.14
C THR A 20 13.23 8.20 6.25
N GLY A 21 14.29 7.61 6.83
CA GLY A 21 15.50 7.30 6.06
C GLY A 21 15.29 6.24 4.96
N ASP A 22 14.23 5.44 5.07
CA ASP A 22 13.94 4.26 4.26
C ASP A 22 12.63 4.38 3.46
N CYS A 23 11.66 5.15 3.96
CA CYS A 23 10.38 5.32 3.29
C CYS A 23 9.82 6.74 3.43
N LYS A 24 8.85 7.07 2.59
CA LYS A 24 8.07 8.29 2.65
C LYS A 24 6.61 7.95 2.82
N ILE A 25 6.03 8.40 3.93
CA ILE A 25 4.62 8.29 4.23
C ILE A 25 3.90 9.51 3.68
N ILE A 26 2.82 9.27 2.95
CA ILE A 26 1.97 10.29 2.36
C ILE A 26 0.53 9.96 2.77
N GLY A 27 0.04 10.66 3.79
CA GLY A 27 -1.33 10.55 4.27
C GLY A 27 -2.16 11.79 3.95
N ARG A 28 -3.45 11.60 3.72
CA ARG A 28 -4.42 12.67 3.47
C ARG A 28 -5.78 12.31 4.06
N ILE A 29 -6.38 13.30 4.72
CA ILE A 29 -7.68 13.22 5.36
C ILE A 29 -8.55 14.35 4.84
N GLU A 30 -9.75 13.98 4.39
CA GLU A 30 -10.68 14.88 3.73
C GLU A 30 -12.10 14.61 4.24
N SER A 31 -12.91 15.66 4.40
CA SER A 31 -14.32 15.55 4.77
C SER A 31 -15.21 15.86 3.56
N TYR A 32 -16.20 15.02 3.28
CA TYR A 32 -17.08 15.14 2.12
C TYR A 32 -18.55 15.12 2.53
N SER A 33 -19.35 15.99 1.93
CA SER A 33 -20.81 15.95 2.03
C SER A 33 -21.42 15.00 1.00
N CYS A 34 -22.30 14.11 1.48
CA CYS A 34 -23.09 13.18 0.66
C CYS A 34 -24.44 13.76 0.20
N LYS A 35 -24.65 15.08 0.37
CA LYS A 35 -25.84 15.76 -0.13
C LYS A 35 -25.77 15.79 -1.65
N MET A 36 -26.63 14.98 -2.29
CA MET A 36 -26.76 14.96 -3.75
C MET A 36 -27.17 16.34 -4.28
N ALA A 37 -26.25 17.06 -4.91
CA ALA A 37 -26.46 18.37 -5.51
C ALA A 37 -25.98 18.37 -6.97
N GLY A 38 -26.56 19.24 -7.80
CA GLY A 38 -26.19 19.36 -9.21
C GLY A 38 -26.26 18.03 -9.98
N GLU A 39 -25.12 17.64 -10.56
CA GLU A 39 -24.96 16.46 -11.42
C GLU A 39 -24.96 15.13 -10.66
N ASP A 40 -24.77 15.13 -9.33
CA ASP A 40 -24.76 13.91 -8.50
C ASP A 40 -26.04 13.08 -8.69
N LYS A 41 -27.19 13.73 -8.89
CA LYS A 41 -28.47 13.05 -9.11
C LYS A 41 -28.53 12.32 -10.45
N GLN A 42 -27.88 12.88 -11.47
CA GLN A 42 -27.82 12.26 -12.79
C GLN A 42 -26.84 11.10 -12.78
N MET A 43 -25.66 11.30 -12.19
CA MET A 43 -24.66 10.24 -12.00
C MET A 43 -25.22 9.06 -11.19
N PHE A 44 -25.97 9.33 -10.11
CA PHE A 44 -26.60 8.24 -9.34
C PHE A 44 -27.65 7.48 -10.16
N LYS A 45 -28.43 8.15 -11.00
CA LYS A 45 -29.41 7.49 -11.88
C LYS A 45 -28.72 6.59 -12.91
N GLN A 46 -27.63 7.06 -13.51
CA GLN A 46 -26.83 6.28 -14.45
C GLN A 46 -26.21 5.07 -13.76
N PHE A 47 -25.65 5.26 -12.57
CA PHE A 47 -25.11 4.18 -11.75
C PHE A 47 -26.16 3.09 -11.43
N CYS A 48 -27.42 3.49 -11.20
CA CYS A 48 -28.54 2.55 -11.02
C CYS A 48 -29.08 1.95 -12.33
N GLN A 49 -28.66 2.39 -13.52
CA GLN A 49 -29.04 1.71 -14.77
C GLN A 49 -28.22 0.44 -15.00
N GLU A 50 -27.00 0.39 -14.47
CA GLU A 50 -26.13 -0.79 -14.51
C GLU A 50 -26.56 -1.89 -13.52
N GLY A 51 -27.59 -1.65 -12.69
CA GLY A 51 -28.34 -2.71 -12.02
C GLY A 51 -29.43 -2.23 -11.06
N LEU A 52 -30.30 -3.15 -10.62
CA LEU A 52 -31.53 -2.83 -9.87
C LEU A 52 -31.29 -2.04 -8.56
N PRO A 53 -31.94 -0.89 -8.32
CA PRO A 53 -31.67 0.02 -7.20
C PRO A 53 -31.95 -0.54 -5.79
N HIS A 54 -32.67 -1.68 -5.70
CA HIS A 54 -33.01 -2.36 -4.45
C HIS A 54 -32.15 -3.59 -4.14
N VAL A 55 -31.22 -3.96 -5.02
CA VAL A 55 -30.31 -5.08 -4.78
C VAL A 55 -29.14 -4.57 -3.95
N LEU A 56 -28.96 -5.16 -2.76
CA LEU A 56 -27.78 -4.93 -1.95
C LEU A 56 -26.55 -5.49 -2.66
N GLU A 57 -25.45 -4.75 -2.62
CA GLU A 57 -24.21 -5.17 -3.26
C GLU A 57 -23.33 -5.91 -2.27
N ALA A 58 -22.81 -7.04 -2.72
CA ALA A 58 -21.87 -7.87 -1.98
C ALA A 58 -20.52 -7.16 -1.89
N LEU A 59 -20.02 -6.99 -0.67
CA LEU A 59 -18.67 -6.48 -0.40
C LEU A 59 -17.67 -7.63 -0.24
N SER A 60 -16.39 -7.32 -0.43
CA SER A 60 -15.32 -8.23 -0.07
C SER A 60 -15.19 -8.36 1.45
N PRO A 61 -14.69 -9.52 1.94
CA PRO A 61 -14.33 -9.65 3.35
C PRO A 61 -13.27 -8.61 3.74
N PRO A 62 -13.23 -8.15 5.01
CA PRO A 62 -12.16 -7.28 5.50
C PRO A 62 -10.80 -7.94 5.31
N GLN A 63 -9.86 -7.23 4.71
CA GLN A 63 -8.48 -7.71 4.55
C GLN A 63 -7.65 -7.22 5.73
N THR A 64 -6.83 -8.09 6.31
CA THR A 64 -5.78 -7.67 7.24
C THR A 64 -4.63 -7.09 6.42
N SER A 65 -4.52 -5.77 6.33
CA SER A 65 -3.33 -5.14 5.77
C SER A 65 -2.12 -5.50 6.66
N GLY A 66 -1.19 -6.33 6.16
CA GLY A 66 0.17 -6.37 6.71
C GLY A 66 0.78 -7.68 7.21
N VAL A 67 0.20 -8.87 6.99
CA VAL A 67 0.99 -10.12 6.99
C VAL A 67 0.39 -11.08 5.98
N SER A 68 1.17 -11.52 5.00
CA SER A 68 0.81 -12.71 4.22
C SER A 68 0.99 -13.95 5.10
N PRO A 69 -0.04 -14.76 5.39
CA PRO A 69 0.17 -16.18 5.52
C PRO A 69 0.06 -16.75 4.10
N SER A 70 1.20 -17.22 3.60
CA SER A 70 1.32 -18.18 2.49
C SER A 70 0.04 -18.98 2.23
N LYS A 71 -0.47 -18.89 0.99
CA LYS A 71 -1.54 -19.75 0.47
C LYS A 71 -1.06 -21.20 0.39
N LEU A 72 -1.07 -21.91 1.51
CA LEU A 72 -0.94 -23.36 1.57
C LEU A 72 -1.76 -23.91 2.74
N SER A 73 -3.02 -24.24 2.47
CA SER A 73 -3.63 -25.46 3.01
C SER A 73 -4.87 -25.80 2.22
N HIS A 74 -4.76 -26.88 1.43
CA HIS A 74 -5.85 -27.50 0.72
C HIS A 74 -6.37 -28.66 1.59
N SER A 75 -7.70 -28.71 1.75
CA SER A 75 -8.56 -29.90 1.86
C SER A 75 -9.03 -30.42 3.23
N GLN A 76 -10.35 -30.72 3.22
CA GLN A 76 -11.18 -31.55 4.12
C GLN A 76 -11.66 -30.81 5.38
N SER A 77 -12.96 -30.71 5.71
CA SER A 77 -14.12 -31.56 5.44
C SER A 77 -15.41 -30.73 5.62
N GLY A 78 -16.52 -31.21 5.04
CA GLY A 78 -17.74 -30.42 4.80
C GLY A 78 -18.48 -29.89 6.03
N ASP A 79 -18.99 -28.67 5.84
CA ASP A 79 -20.25 -28.18 6.38
C ASP A 79 -20.70 -27.07 5.41
N GLU A 80 -21.80 -27.29 4.67
CA GLU A 80 -22.40 -26.27 3.80
C GLU A 80 -23.20 -25.28 4.67
N GLY A 81 -22.49 -24.47 5.44
CA GLY A 81 -23.06 -23.45 6.32
C GLY A 81 -22.20 -22.19 6.30
N GLU A 82 -22.61 -21.20 5.49
CA GLU A 82 -22.12 -19.82 5.47
C GLU A 82 -20.58 -19.66 5.42
N GLY A 83 -20.02 -19.60 4.21
CA GLY A 83 -18.77 -18.86 4.01
C GLY A 83 -18.89 -17.43 4.56
N PRO A 84 -17.77 -16.74 4.91
CA PRO A 84 -17.81 -15.46 5.59
C PRO A 84 -18.80 -14.54 4.87
N LEU A 85 -19.90 -14.21 5.55
CA LEU A 85 -21.01 -13.50 4.96
C LEU A 85 -20.47 -12.23 4.32
N SER A 86 -20.48 -12.19 2.98
CA SER A 86 -20.15 -10.98 2.22
C SER A 86 -21.06 -9.87 2.74
N ASP A 87 -20.47 -8.94 3.49
CA ASP A 87 -21.22 -7.88 4.12
C ASP A 87 -21.91 -7.07 3.03
N LYS A 88 -23.21 -6.81 3.20
CA LYS A 88 -24.01 -6.19 2.16
C LYS A 88 -24.06 -4.68 2.37
N CYS A 89 -23.79 -3.89 1.33
CA CYS A 89 -24.02 -2.44 1.38
C CYS A 89 -25.14 -2.01 0.42
N SER A 90 -25.77 -0.87 0.72
CA SER A 90 -26.75 -0.30 -0.19
C SER A 90 -26.05 0.27 -1.43
N ARG A 91 -26.64 0.13 -2.61
CA ARG A 91 -26.14 0.79 -3.84
C ARG A 91 -25.90 2.29 -3.66
N LYS A 92 -26.71 2.94 -2.84
CA LYS A 92 -26.55 4.35 -2.50
C LYS A 92 -25.28 4.61 -1.71
N THR A 93 -24.94 3.75 -0.75
CA THR A 93 -23.66 3.81 -0.03
C THR A 93 -22.52 3.60 -1.00
N LEU A 94 -22.56 2.55 -1.83
CA LEU A 94 -21.51 2.28 -2.80
C LEU A 94 -21.27 3.47 -3.74
N PHE A 95 -22.35 4.07 -4.26
CA PHE A 95 -22.24 5.30 -5.05
C PHE A 95 -21.53 6.42 -4.28
N TYR A 96 -21.84 6.61 -3.00
CA TYR A 96 -21.14 7.62 -2.19
C TYR A 96 -19.66 7.31 -2.01
N LEU A 97 -19.28 6.04 -1.83
CA LEU A 97 -17.87 5.63 -1.73
C LEU A 97 -17.13 5.90 -3.04
N ILE A 98 -17.67 5.44 -4.17
CA ILE A 98 -17.08 5.65 -5.51
C ILE A 98 -17.01 7.13 -5.87
N ALA A 99 -18.08 7.90 -5.58
CA ALA A 99 -18.09 9.33 -5.82
C ALA A 99 -17.13 10.09 -4.89
N THR A 100 -16.78 9.54 -3.73
CA THR A 100 -15.75 10.13 -2.84
C THR A 100 -14.36 9.87 -3.41
N LEU A 101 -14.07 8.64 -3.88
CA LEU A 101 -12.82 8.31 -4.56
C LEU A 101 -12.57 9.23 -5.76
N ASN A 102 -13.57 9.34 -6.64
CA ASN A 102 -13.46 10.18 -7.84
C ASN A 102 -13.19 11.65 -7.50
N GLU A 103 -13.76 12.20 -6.42
CA GLU A 103 -13.47 13.59 -6.06
C GLU A 103 -12.09 13.75 -5.42
N SER A 104 -11.63 12.77 -4.63
CA SER A 104 -10.34 12.83 -3.94
C SER A 104 -9.14 12.68 -4.88
N PHE A 105 -9.27 11.86 -5.93
CA PHE A 105 -8.16 11.50 -6.82
C PHE A 105 -8.26 12.11 -8.23
N ARG A 106 -9.21 13.02 -8.46
CA ARG A 106 -9.26 13.76 -9.72
C ARG A 106 -8.09 14.75 -9.84
N PRO A 107 -7.54 14.96 -11.05
CA PRO A 107 -7.93 14.35 -12.33
C PRO A 107 -7.18 13.04 -12.65
N ASP A 108 -6.34 12.55 -11.73
CA ASP A 108 -5.33 11.52 -12.02
C ASP A 108 -5.92 10.11 -12.18
N TYR A 109 -7.05 9.82 -11.51
CA TYR A 109 -7.69 8.49 -11.54
C TYR A 109 -9.20 8.57 -11.79
N ASP A 110 -9.72 7.58 -12.52
CA ASP A 110 -11.16 7.36 -12.76
C ASP A 110 -11.63 6.04 -12.14
N PHE A 111 -12.61 6.14 -11.23
CA PHE A 111 -13.21 5.01 -10.51
C PHE A 111 -14.60 4.66 -11.05
N SER A 112 -14.93 5.07 -12.28
CA SER A 112 -16.24 4.79 -12.91
C SER A 112 -16.56 3.29 -13.02
N ARG A 113 -15.53 2.43 -13.12
CA ARG A 113 -15.67 0.97 -13.27
C ARG A 113 -15.62 0.19 -11.96
N THR A 114 -15.39 0.86 -10.82
CA THR A 114 -15.27 0.25 -9.51
C THR A 114 -16.58 -0.39 -9.07
N ARG A 115 -16.49 -1.56 -8.41
CA ARG A 115 -17.64 -2.37 -7.98
C ARG A 115 -17.59 -2.67 -6.50
N GLY A 116 -18.68 -3.22 -5.96
CA GLY A 116 -18.77 -3.55 -4.53
C GLY A 116 -17.69 -4.51 -4.03
N HIS A 117 -17.16 -5.39 -4.87
CA HIS A 117 -16.07 -6.30 -4.48
C HIS A 117 -14.73 -5.61 -4.25
N ASP A 118 -14.55 -4.37 -4.72
CA ASP A 118 -13.35 -3.58 -4.42
C ASP A 118 -13.44 -2.93 -3.04
N PHE A 119 -14.58 -3.06 -2.36
CA PHE A 119 -14.81 -2.50 -1.03
C PHE A 119 -15.04 -3.60 0.00
N SER A 120 -14.62 -3.34 1.23
CA SER A 120 -14.93 -4.18 2.39
C SER A 120 -15.57 -3.32 3.47
N ARG A 121 -16.50 -3.88 4.24
CA ARG A 121 -17.05 -3.22 5.43
C ARG A 121 -16.24 -3.65 6.64
N GLU A 122 -15.68 -2.68 7.35
CA GLU A 122 -14.79 -2.97 8.48
C GLU A 122 -15.58 -3.41 9.72
N PRO A 123 -15.09 -4.39 10.49
CA PRO A 123 -15.86 -4.98 11.60
C PRO A 123 -16.13 -4.01 12.75
N SER A 124 -15.17 -3.13 13.06
CA SER A 124 -15.25 -2.20 14.18
C SER A 124 -14.27 -1.04 14.04
N LEU A 125 -14.53 0.05 14.76
CA LEU A 125 -13.59 1.16 14.89
C LEU A 125 -12.25 0.72 15.47
N SER A 126 -12.26 -0.14 16.50
CA SER A 126 -11.04 -0.64 17.14
C SER A 126 -10.15 -1.41 16.17
N TRP A 127 -10.76 -2.18 15.25
CA TRP A 127 -10.03 -2.89 14.20
C TRP A 127 -9.26 -1.93 13.31
N VAL A 128 -9.94 -0.92 12.76
CA VAL A 128 -9.34 0.09 11.88
C VAL A 128 -8.31 0.93 12.61
N PHE A 129 -8.63 1.35 13.84
CA PHE A 129 -7.71 2.08 14.70
C PHE A 129 -6.39 1.33 14.91
N ASN A 130 -6.46 0.04 15.22
CA ASN A 130 -5.28 -0.79 15.40
C ASN A 130 -4.49 -0.99 14.10
N ALA A 131 -5.17 -1.21 12.97
CA ALA A 131 -4.52 -1.40 11.66
C ALA A 131 -3.75 -0.14 11.21
N VAL A 132 -4.41 1.03 11.29
CA VAL A 132 -3.80 2.33 10.98
C VAL A 132 -2.63 2.62 11.91
N ASN A 133 -2.82 2.47 13.23
CA ASN A 133 -1.78 2.75 14.19
C ASN A 133 -0.57 1.82 14.03
N SER A 134 -0.79 0.53 13.74
CA SER A 134 0.30 -0.42 13.52
C SER A 134 1.13 -0.02 12.30
N SER A 135 0.47 0.30 11.19
CA SER A 135 1.15 0.70 9.94
C SER A 135 1.94 2.00 10.11
N LEU A 136 1.33 3.02 10.70
CA LEU A 136 1.95 4.33 10.88
C LEU A 136 3.00 4.36 11.99
N SER A 137 2.84 3.59 13.07
CA SER A 137 3.84 3.54 14.15
C SER A 137 5.11 2.84 13.69
N VAL A 138 4.99 1.78 12.89
CA VAL A 138 6.16 1.08 12.32
C VAL A 138 6.91 1.99 11.35
N ALA A 139 6.20 2.72 10.50
CA ALA A 139 6.82 3.54 9.46
C ALA A 139 7.29 4.92 9.96
N ALA A 140 6.57 5.60 10.86
CA ALA A 140 6.86 6.98 11.29
C ALA A 140 7.26 7.13 12.77
N GLY A 141 7.20 6.07 13.57
CA GLY A 141 7.68 6.04 14.95
C GLY A 141 7.20 7.22 15.81
N GLU A 142 8.16 8.00 16.32
CA GLU A 142 7.88 9.10 17.25
C GLU A 142 7.11 10.27 16.59
N ALA A 143 7.33 10.51 15.29
CA ALA A 143 6.60 11.55 14.56
C ALA A 143 5.09 11.27 14.55
N TYR A 144 4.72 10.01 14.28
CA TYR A 144 3.33 9.58 14.37
C TYR A 144 2.81 9.59 15.81
N SER A 145 3.62 9.18 16.78
CA SER A 145 3.21 9.12 18.19
C SER A 145 2.72 10.47 18.74
N ARG A 146 3.29 11.59 18.27
CA ARG A 146 2.83 12.94 18.64
C ARG A 146 1.57 13.37 17.90
N LEU A 147 1.40 12.93 16.66
CA LEU A 147 0.28 13.29 15.79
C LEU A 147 -0.97 12.44 16.08
N GLN A 148 -0.79 11.19 16.52
CA GLN A 148 -1.85 10.19 16.68
C GLN A 148 -3.04 10.69 17.52
N PRO A 149 -2.88 11.33 18.70
CA PRO A 149 -4.01 11.82 19.47
C PRO A 149 -4.80 12.90 18.73
N GLN A 150 -4.09 13.86 18.12
CA GLN A 150 -4.69 14.98 17.38
C GLN A 150 -5.45 14.48 16.14
N LEU A 151 -4.90 13.48 15.46
CA LEU A 151 -5.50 12.82 14.32
C LEU A 151 -6.87 12.23 14.67
N TRP A 152 -6.91 11.35 15.67
CA TRP A 152 -8.14 10.64 16.01
C TRP A 152 -9.18 11.55 16.67
N GLU A 153 -8.75 12.53 17.46
CA GLU A 153 -9.64 13.55 18.04
C GLU A 153 -10.28 14.41 16.94
N ALA A 154 -9.51 14.86 15.95
CA ALA A 154 -10.05 15.65 14.85
C ALA A 154 -11.04 14.87 13.99
N ILE A 155 -10.76 13.58 13.71
CA ILE A 155 -11.70 12.73 12.99
C ILE A 155 -12.99 12.57 13.81
N ASP A 156 -12.90 12.23 15.09
CA ASP A 156 -14.09 12.03 15.94
C ASP A 156 -14.93 13.30 16.06
N HIS A 157 -14.30 14.46 16.22
CA HIS A 157 -14.99 15.74 16.24
C HIS A 157 -15.72 16.05 14.93
N GLU A 158 -15.15 15.70 13.77
CA GLU A 158 -15.73 15.98 12.46
C GLU A 158 -16.89 15.03 12.08
N ILE A 159 -16.82 13.75 12.48
CA ILE A 159 -17.75 12.72 11.97
C ILE A 159 -18.47 11.90 13.03
N SER A 160 -18.08 12.01 14.30
CA SER A 160 -18.54 11.15 15.40
C SER A 160 -18.32 9.66 15.07
N LEU A 161 -17.12 9.16 15.33
CA LEU A 161 -16.67 7.82 14.94
C LEU A 161 -17.57 6.71 15.49
N ALA A 162 -18.16 6.90 16.68
CA ALA A 162 -19.08 5.95 17.31
C ALA A 162 -20.35 5.67 16.49
N GLU A 163 -20.74 6.58 15.59
CA GLU A 163 -21.94 6.45 14.74
C GLU A 163 -21.61 6.16 13.27
N CYS A 164 -20.35 5.84 12.97
CA CYS A 164 -19.91 5.61 11.59
C CYS A 164 -20.00 4.13 11.19
N ASP A 165 -20.47 3.91 9.98
CA ASP A 165 -20.13 2.69 9.25
C ASP A 165 -18.78 2.91 8.56
N ILE A 166 -17.85 1.97 8.74
CA ILE A 166 -16.49 2.09 8.21
C ILE A 166 -16.33 1.14 7.03
N TYR A 167 -15.75 1.65 5.95
CA TYR A 167 -15.45 0.88 4.75
C TYR A 167 -13.98 1.04 4.37
N SER A 168 -13.41 0.05 3.70
CA SER A 168 -12.11 0.14 3.05
C SER A 168 -12.25 -0.07 1.55
N TYR A 169 -11.37 0.57 0.78
CA TYR A 169 -11.20 0.34 -0.65
C TYR A 169 -9.90 -0.43 -0.88
N ASN A 170 -10.04 -1.66 -1.37
CA ASN A 170 -8.97 -2.63 -1.58
C ASN A 170 -9.07 -3.12 -3.04
N PRO A 171 -8.61 -2.32 -4.01
CA PRO A 171 -8.68 -2.69 -5.43
C PRO A 171 -7.74 -3.83 -5.78
N ASP A 172 -8.04 -4.48 -6.90
CA ASP A 172 -7.06 -5.32 -7.60
C ASP A 172 -5.90 -4.45 -8.14
N LEU A 173 -4.72 -5.08 -8.34
CA LEU A 173 -3.48 -4.39 -8.75
C LEU A 173 -3.65 -3.47 -9.98
N ASP A 174 -4.46 -3.87 -10.96
CA ASP A 174 -4.69 -3.09 -12.20
C ASP A 174 -5.56 -1.84 -11.99
N SER A 175 -6.28 -1.77 -10.88
CA SER A 175 -7.21 -0.68 -10.54
C SER A 175 -6.76 0.13 -9.33
N ASP A 176 -5.59 -0.20 -8.74
CA ASP A 176 -5.06 0.49 -7.58
C ASP A 176 -4.42 1.82 -7.99
N PRO A 177 -4.88 2.97 -7.45
CA PRO A 177 -4.16 4.24 -7.64
C PRO A 177 -2.74 4.20 -7.09
N TYR A 178 -2.44 3.23 -6.23
CA TYR A 178 -1.12 2.97 -5.65
C TYR A 178 -0.47 1.70 -6.23
N GLY A 179 -0.87 1.26 -7.43
CA GLY A 179 -0.24 0.12 -8.11
C GLY A 179 1.19 0.36 -8.60
N GLU A 180 1.74 1.57 -8.42
CA GLU A 180 3.12 1.91 -8.80
C GLU A 180 4.18 1.13 -8.02
N GLU A 181 5.31 0.84 -8.68
CA GLU A 181 6.47 0.22 -8.04
C GLU A 181 6.99 1.07 -6.89
N GLY A 182 7.17 0.44 -5.73
CA GLY A 182 7.74 1.08 -4.53
C GLY A 182 6.74 1.36 -3.41
N ASN A 183 5.44 1.19 -3.60
CA ASN A 183 4.49 1.25 -2.47
C ASN A 183 4.66 0.02 -1.56
N LEU A 184 5.02 0.25 -0.30
CA LEU A 184 5.20 -0.78 0.72
C LEU A 184 3.86 -1.25 1.29
N TRP A 185 2.98 -0.29 1.55
CA TRP A 185 1.61 -0.51 1.97
C TRP A 185 0.78 0.73 1.66
N SER A 186 -0.53 0.52 1.52
CA SER A 186 -1.51 1.58 1.39
C SER A 186 -2.79 1.18 2.11
N PHE A 187 -3.58 2.17 2.50
CA PHE A 187 -4.94 1.96 2.97
C PHE A 187 -5.83 3.12 2.56
N ASN A 188 -7.12 2.83 2.37
CA ASN A 188 -8.13 3.79 1.95
C ASN A 188 -9.40 3.54 2.79
N TYR A 189 -9.55 4.27 3.90
CA TYR A 189 -10.69 4.12 4.81
C TYR A 189 -11.73 5.22 4.62
N PHE A 190 -13.01 4.84 4.70
CA PHE A 190 -14.16 5.73 4.64
C PHE A 190 -14.94 5.62 5.94
N PHE A 191 -15.04 6.72 6.67
CA PHE A 191 -15.89 6.83 7.86
C PHE A 191 -17.20 7.49 7.45
N TYR A 192 -18.26 6.69 7.27
CA TYR A 192 -19.54 7.18 6.78
C TYR A 192 -20.55 7.36 7.92
N ASN A 193 -20.90 8.60 8.22
CA ASN A 193 -22.00 8.93 9.12
C ASN A 193 -23.28 9.22 8.32
N LYS A 194 -24.21 8.25 8.35
CA LYS A 194 -25.51 8.34 7.66
C LYS A 194 -26.39 9.49 8.17
N ARG A 195 -26.30 9.83 9.46
CA ARG A 195 -27.09 10.89 10.11
C ARG A 195 -26.62 12.27 9.64
N LEU A 196 -25.31 12.49 9.60
CA LEU A 196 -24.71 13.74 9.11
C LEU A 196 -24.72 13.83 7.57
N LYS A 197 -24.90 12.70 6.86
CA LYS A 197 -24.72 12.57 5.41
C LYS A 197 -23.34 13.07 5.00
N ARG A 198 -22.32 12.56 5.70
CA ARG A 198 -20.93 12.97 5.58
C ARG A 198 -20.03 11.74 5.57
N ILE A 199 -18.96 11.81 4.78
CA ILE A 199 -17.89 10.82 4.74
C ILE A 199 -16.59 11.54 5.08
N VAL A 200 -15.84 11.01 6.06
CA VAL A 200 -14.42 11.35 6.18
C VAL A 200 -13.65 10.26 5.43
N PHE A 201 -12.83 10.68 4.47
CA PHE A 201 -11.97 9.80 3.70
C PHE A 201 -10.54 9.95 4.20
N PHE A 202 -9.95 8.84 4.64
CA PHE A 202 -8.57 8.78 5.10
C PHE A 202 -7.80 7.81 4.21
N THR A 203 -6.91 8.37 3.40
CA THR A 203 -5.99 7.60 2.57
C THR A 203 -4.56 7.79 3.04
N CYS A 204 -3.78 6.73 3.02
CA CYS A 204 -2.36 6.81 3.36
C CYS A 204 -1.59 5.73 2.61
N ARG A 205 -0.37 6.06 2.21
CA ARG A 205 0.58 5.11 1.65
C ARG A 205 1.97 5.34 2.20
N SER A 206 2.76 4.28 2.22
CA SER A 206 4.20 4.35 2.42
C SER A 206 4.91 3.92 1.14
N VAL A 207 5.87 4.73 0.71
CA VAL A 207 6.67 4.51 -0.49
C VAL A 207 8.13 4.28 -0.09
N SER A 208 8.76 3.22 -0.59
CA SER A 208 10.18 2.97 -0.41
C SER A 208 11.01 4.02 -1.13
N LEU A 209 11.95 4.66 -0.43
CA LEU A 209 12.89 5.60 -1.02
C LEU A 209 14.01 4.90 -1.81
N PHE A 210 14.14 3.58 -1.68
CA PHE A 210 15.11 2.79 -2.44
C PHE A 210 14.65 2.48 -3.86
N MET A 211 13.33 2.51 -4.12
CA MET A 211 12.74 2.17 -5.42
C MET A 211 12.07 3.36 -6.11
N ALA A 212 11.92 4.50 -5.42
CA ALA A 212 11.44 5.72 -6.06
C ALA A 212 12.39 6.08 -7.22
N PRO A 213 11.88 6.36 -8.44
CA PRO A 213 12.71 6.87 -9.52
C PRO A 213 13.38 8.13 -8.98
N ARG A 214 14.71 8.08 -8.84
CA ARG A 214 15.47 9.27 -8.48
C ARG A 214 15.29 10.26 -9.62
N ASP A 215 14.39 11.22 -9.48
CA ASP A 215 14.38 12.45 -10.26
C ASP A 215 15.55 13.33 -9.80
N SER A 216 16.74 12.79 -9.97
CA SER A 216 18.00 13.45 -9.73
C SER A 216 18.76 13.23 -11.02
N GLY A 217 18.80 14.26 -11.87
CA GLY A 217 19.69 14.37 -13.03
C GLY A 217 21.17 14.38 -12.62
N ILE A 218 21.59 13.38 -11.87
CA ILE A 218 22.95 13.01 -11.58
C ILE A 218 23.04 11.59 -12.10
N GLY A 219 23.58 11.46 -13.31
CA GLY A 219 24.02 10.18 -13.83
C GLY A 219 25.01 9.60 -12.84
N THR A 220 24.57 8.67 -12.02
CA THR A 220 25.46 7.60 -11.56
C THR A 220 25.64 6.69 -12.75
N GLU A 221 26.63 7.05 -13.54
CA GLU A 221 27.39 6.14 -14.37
C GLU A 221 27.95 5.10 -13.39
N LEU A 222 27.14 4.09 -13.08
CA LEU A 222 27.67 2.82 -12.58
C LEU A 222 28.33 2.18 -13.79
N ASP A 223 29.54 2.66 -14.06
CA ASP A 223 30.48 1.99 -14.92
C ASP A 223 30.75 0.64 -14.26
N LEU A 224 30.02 -0.37 -14.72
CA LEU A 224 30.46 -1.75 -14.58
C LEU A 224 31.70 -1.84 -15.47
N ASP A 225 32.86 -1.46 -14.93
CA ASP A 225 34.16 -1.89 -15.43
C ASP A 225 34.18 -3.42 -15.34
N LEU A 226 33.58 -4.05 -16.36
CA LEU A 226 33.89 -5.41 -16.76
C LEU A 226 35.32 -5.34 -17.25
N ASP A 227 36.26 -5.58 -16.33
CA ASP A 227 37.66 -5.89 -16.60
C ASP A 227 37.72 -7.09 -17.55
N ASP A 228 37.65 -6.82 -18.85
CA ASP A 228 38.12 -7.69 -19.93
C ASP A 228 39.65 -7.64 -19.95
N GLY A 229 40.23 -8.15 -18.86
CA GLY A 229 41.65 -8.37 -18.69
C GLY A 229 41.92 -9.85 -18.83
N SER A 230 42.34 -10.27 -20.03
CA SER A 230 42.81 -11.61 -20.31
C SER A 230 43.89 -12.05 -19.30
N TYR A 231 43.54 -12.92 -18.35
CA TYR A 231 44.52 -13.69 -17.59
C TYR A 231 45.14 -14.74 -18.52
N ARG A 232 46.17 -14.29 -19.24
CA ARG A 232 47.06 -15.11 -20.03
C ARG A 232 48.47 -14.78 -19.58
N GLY A 233 49.10 -15.71 -18.87
CA GLY A 233 50.52 -15.68 -18.57
C GLY A 233 50.85 -15.38 -17.11
N GLN A 234 50.64 -16.36 -16.24
CA GLN A 234 51.37 -16.55 -14.97
C GLN A 234 51.18 -18.01 -14.52
N GLU A 235 51.52 -18.95 -15.40
CA GLU A 235 51.68 -20.39 -15.06
C GLU A 235 53.00 -20.95 -15.62
N GLU A 236 53.89 -20.12 -16.19
CA GLU A 236 55.15 -20.59 -16.82
C GLU A 236 56.43 -20.25 -16.02
N GLU A 237 56.34 -19.61 -14.85
CA GLU A 237 57.54 -19.31 -14.04
C GLU A 237 57.68 -20.16 -12.76
N GLU A 238 56.68 -20.99 -12.41
CA GLU A 238 56.79 -21.93 -11.27
C GLU A 238 57.21 -23.35 -11.68
N GLU A 239 57.18 -23.71 -12.96
CA GLU A 239 57.63 -25.02 -13.45
C GLU A 239 59.14 -25.08 -13.77
N GLU A 240 59.82 -23.94 -14.00
CA GLU A 240 61.27 -23.93 -14.28
C GLU A 240 62.15 -23.99 -13.01
N GLU A 241 61.67 -23.54 -11.84
CA GLU A 241 62.43 -23.65 -10.58
C GLU A 241 62.32 -25.03 -9.89
N GLU A 242 61.32 -25.84 -10.26
CA GLU A 242 61.18 -27.23 -9.77
C GLU A 242 61.92 -28.27 -10.64
N GLU A 243 62.19 -28.01 -11.94
CA GLU A 243 63.03 -28.88 -12.76
C GLU A 243 64.55 -28.69 -12.54
N GLU A 244 65.04 -27.47 -12.27
CA GLU A 244 66.47 -27.25 -11.98
C GLU A 244 66.91 -27.80 -10.60
N ASN A 245 65.98 -27.95 -9.64
CA ASN A 245 66.27 -28.54 -8.33
C ASN A 245 66.22 -30.08 -8.30
N MET A 246 65.77 -30.73 -9.39
CA MET A 246 65.67 -32.19 -9.46
C MET A 246 66.85 -32.87 -10.19
N ASP A 247 67.79 -32.10 -10.75
CA ASP A 247 68.97 -32.65 -11.44
C ASP A 247 70.30 -32.52 -10.68
N GLU A 248 70.40 -31.70 -9.62
CA GLU A 248 71.63 -31.63 -8.79
C GLU A 248 71.71 -32.67 -7.65
N GLN A 249 70.64 -33.43 -7.37
CA GLN A 249 70.66 -34.49 -6.35
C GLN A 249 70.96 -35.90 -6.89
N ARG A 250 71.28 -36.05 -8.19
CA ARG A 250 71.55 -37.37 -8.82
C ARG A 250 73.02 -37.70 -9.12
N TYR A 251 73.98 -36.86 -8.71
CA TYR A 251 75.41 -37.21 -8.77
C TYR A 251 76.09 -37.10 -7.40
N GLY A 252 75.81 -38.07 -6.53
CA GLY A 252 76.47 -38.06 -5.22
C GLY A 252 76.26 -39.26 -4.29
N ALA A 253 76.15 -40.51 -4.77
CA ALA A 253 76.44 -41.70 -3.93
C ALA A 253 76.37 -43.02 -4.73
N LEU A 254 77.38 -43.32 -5.56
CA LEU A 254 77.74 -44.70 -5.93
C LEU A 254 79.27 -44.78 -6.12
N CYS A 255 80.02 -44.96 -5.02
CA CYS A 255 81.30 -45.70 -5.05
C CYS A 255 81.90 -45.93 -3.65
N GLY A 256 82.14 -47.21 -3.31
CA GLY A 256 83.10 -47.71 -2.30
C GLY A 256 82.66 -47.55 -0.83
N GLN A 257 82.74 -48.55 0.04
CA GLN A 257 83.44 -49.83 0.07
C GLN A 257 82.81 -50.69 1.17
#